data_AF-A0A5E4MG45-F1
#
_entry.id   AF-A0A5E4MG45-F1
#
_cell.length_a   1.000
_cell.length_b   1.000
_cell.length_c   1.000
_cell.angle_alpha   90.00
_cell.angle_beta   90.00
_cell.angle_gamma   90.00
#
_symmetry.space_group_name_H-M   'P 1'
#
loop_
_entity.id
_entity.type
_entity.pdbx_description
1 polymer ?
#
loop_
_entity_poly.entity_id
_entity_poly.type
_entity_poly.pdbx_seq_one_letter_code
_entity_poly.pdbx_strand_id
1 'polypeptide(L)'
;MSNSWSEETTLKFVQLYRTHENLWNIFISEYVNHDYRIASMEAIACELNLPNFLMKDVRRKINALRSTYYLELAKIEKSKASGEGTDSVCIQAFIAVVR
;
A
#
# COMPACT_ATOMS: atom_id res chain seq x y z
N MET A 1 14.97 21.41 -3.26
CA MET A 1 13.75 21.18 -4.07
C MET A 1 13.10 19.90 -3.56
N SER A 2 12.06 20.03 -2.74
CA SER A 2 11.28 18.90 -2.25
C SER A 2 10.32 18.45 -3.34
N ASN A 3 10.53 17.26 -3.91
CA ASN A 3 9.50 16.56 -4.69
C ASN A 3 8.37 16.16 -3.74
N SER A 4 7.56 17.13 -3.33
CA SER A 4 6.46 16.92 -2.40
C SER A 4 5.33 16.24 -3.14
N TRP A 5 5.03 15.00 -2.78
CA TRP A 5 3.74 14.39 -3.10
C TRP A 5 2.63 15.34 -2.62
N SER A 6 1.81 15.84 -3.54
CA SER A 6 0.62 16.60 -3.15
C SER A 6 -0.41 15.67 -2.51
N GLU A 7 -1.31 16.24 -1.71
CA GLU A 7 -2.46 15.50 -1.17
C GLU A 7 -3.28 14.89 -2.30
N GLU A 8 -3.52 15.64 -3.39
CA GLU A 8 -4.22 15.16 -4.58
C GLU A 8 -3.52 13.95 -5.23
N THR A 9 -2.19 14.00 -5.39
CA THR A 9 -1.41 12.88 -5.95
C THR A 9 -1.50 11.65 -5.05
N THR A 10 -1.46 11.87 -3.74
CA THR A 10 -1.58 10.80 -2.74
C THR A 10 -2.96 10.17 -2.77
N LEU A 11 -4.02 10.98 -2.84
CA LEU A 11 -5.41 10.51 -2.96
C LEU A 11 -5.60 9.70 -4.25
N LYS A 12 -5.13 10.23 -5.39
CA LYS A 12 -5.19 9.52 -6.67
C LYS A 12 -4.44 8.18 -6.61
N PHE A 13 -3.26 8.15 -6.02
CA PHE A 13 -2.51 6.90 -5.83
C PHE A 13 -3.30 5.88 -4.99
N VAL A 14 -3.88 6.31 -3.88
CA VAL A 14 -4.65 5.41 -3.00
C VAL A 14 -5.91 4.88 -3.69
N GLN A 15 -6.59 5.72 -4.49
CA GLN A 15 -7.75 5.31 -5.28
C GLN A 15 -7.37 4.23 -6.31
N LEU A 16 -6.31 4.46 -7.08
CA LEU A 16 -5.80 3.49 -8.05
C LEU A 16 -5.34 2.20 -7.36
N TYR A 17 -4.64 2.32 -6.24
CA TYR A 17 -4.23 1.15 -5.48
C TYR A 17 -5.41 0.31 -4.99
N ARG A 18 -6.51 0.94 -4.59
CA ARG A 18 -7.73 0.26 -4.14
C ARG A 18 -8.42 -0.51 -5.27
N THR A 19 -8.43 0.01 -6.50
CA THR A 19 -9.06 -0.66 -7.66
C THR A 19 -8.31 -1.91 -8.11
N HIS A 20 -6.99 -1.99 -7.86
CA HIS A 20 -6.17 -3.15 -8.19
C HIS A 20 -6.12 -4.15 -7.04
N GLU A 21 -7.19 -4.96 -6.89
CA GLU A 21 -7.31 -5.97 -5.83
C GLU A 21 -6.14 -6.94 -5.76
N ASN A 22 -5.55 -7.31 -6.90
CA ASN A 22 -4.39 -8.20 -6.97
C ASN A 22 -3.12 -7.66 -6.28
N LEU A 23 -3.11 -6.39 -5.84
CA LEU A 23 -2.01 -5.81 -5.08
C LEU A 23 -2.21 -5.85 -3.55
N TRP A 24 -3.42 -6.18 -3.08
CA TRP A 24 -3.73 -6.17 -1.64
C TRP A 24 -4.61 -7.33 -1.19
N ASN A 25 -5.52 -7.82 -2.04
CA ASN A 25 -6.46 -8.89 -1.73
C ASN A 25 -5.77 -10.26 -1.82
N ILE A 26 -5.33 -10.79 -0.67
CA ILE A 26 -4.68 -12.10 -0.58
C ILE A 26 -5.61 -13.29 -0.90
N PHE A 27 -6.92 -13.05 -0.98
CA PHE A 27 -7.92 -14.11 -1.16
C PHE A 27 -8.17 -14.45 -2.63
N ILE A 28 -7.65 -13.65 -3.56
CA ILE A 28 -7.77 -13.89 -5.00
C ILE A 28 -6.47 -14.51 -5.54
N SER A 29 -6.58 -15.35 -6.57
CA SER A 29 -5.44 -16.10 -7.11
C SER A 29 -4.42 -15.19 -7.79
N GLU A 30 -4.88 -14.05 -8.31
CA GLU A 30 -4.10 -13.03 -8.98
C GLU A 30 -3.10 -12.34 -8.04
N TYR A 31 -3.31 -12.40 -6.72
CA TYR A 31 -2.38 -11.83 -5.74
C TYR A 31 -1.06 -12.58 -5.67
N VAL A 32 -1.10 -13.91 -5.82
CA VAL A 32 0.11 -14.74 -5.84
C VAL A 32 0.79 -14.66 -7.20
N ASN A 33 0.03 -14.32 -8.25
CA ASN A 33 0.54 -14.23 -9.61
C ASN A 33 1.45 -13.00 -9.79
N HIS A 34 2.73 -13.28 -10.02
CA HIS A 34 3.77 -12.27 -10.19
C HIS A 34 3.48 -11.31 -11.37
N ASP A 35 3.04 -11.84 -12.50
CA ASP A 35 2.90 -11.07 -13.73
C ASP A 35 1.70 -10.13 -13.68
N TYR A 36 0.59 -10.58 -13.08
CA TYR A 36 -0.56 -9.72 -12.81
C TYR A 36 -0.19 -8.56 -11.89
N ARG A 37 0.61 -8.81 -10.86
CA ARG A 37 1.07 -7.74 -9.97
C ARG A 37 1.98 -6.73 -10.66
N ILE A 38 2.87 -7.19 -11.54
CA ILE A 38 3.69 -6.28 -12.35
C ILE A 38 2.79 -5.42 -13.22
N ALA A 39 1.89 -6.04 -13.98
CA ALA A 39 0.99 -5.34 -14.89
C ALA A 39 0.15 -4.27 -14.16
N SER A 40 -0.36 -4.58 -12.96
CA SER A 40 -1.12 -3.59 -12.17
C SER A 40 -0.24 -2.48 -11.60
N MET A 41 0.99 -2.75 -11.19
CA MET A 41 1.91 -1.69 -10.76
C MET A 41 2.34 -0.79 -11.92
N GLU A 42 2.51 -1.34 -13.12
CA GLU A 42 2.77 -0.57 -14.34
C GLU A 42 1.57 0.28 -14.73
N ALA A 43 0.34 -0.27 -14.67
CA ALA A 43 -0.88 0.47 -14.90
C ALA A 43 -1.02 1.67 -13.96
N ILE A 44 -0.79 1.48 -12.65
CA ILE A 44 -0.77 2.57 -11.66
C ILE A 44 0.25 3.65 -12.04
N ALA A 45 1.47 3.27 -12.40
CA ALA A 45 2.52 4.21 -12.77
C ALA A 45 2.13 5.04 -14.01
N CYS A 46 1.56 4.38 -15.02
CA CYS A 46 1.04 5.01 -16.24
C CYS A 46 -0.12 5.98 -15.94
N GLU A 47 -1.10 5.57 -15.12
CA GLU A 47 -2.27 6.39 -14.80
C GLU A 47 -1.97 7.61 -13.92
N LEU A 48 -0.95 7.50 -13.05
CA LEU A 48 -0.43 8.64 -12.29
C LEU A 48 0.30 9.64 -13.18
N ASN A 49 0.91 9.17 -14.28
CA ASN A 49 1.61 9.98 -15.28
C ASN A 49 2.61 10.97 -14.65
N LEU A 50 3.37 10.51 -13.67
CA LEU A 50 4.37 11.32 -12.96
C LEU A 50 5.75 11.15 -13.59
N PRO A 51 6.55 12.22 -13.68
CA PRO A 51 7.88 12.14 -14.27
C PRO A 51 8.79 11.22 -13.43
N ASN A 52 9.47 10.29 -14.11
CA ASN A 52 10.38 9.30 -13.51
C ASN A 52 9.72 8.38 -12.47
N PHE A 53 8.40 8.23 -12.49
CA PHE A 53 7.68 7.33 -11.58
C PHE A 53 7.42 5.99 -12.27
N LEU A 54 8.11 4.95 -11.81
CA LEU A 54 8.07 3.62 -12.41
C LEU A 54 7.43 2.60 -11.48
N MET A 55 7.20 1.38 -11.97
CA MET A 55 6.67 0.25 -11.20
C MET A 55 7.42 0.00 -9.88
N LYS A 56 8.75 0.19 -9.84
CA LYS A 56 9.56 0.11 -8.62
C LYS A 56 9.18 1.17 -7.57
N ASP A 57 8.79 2.36 -8.00
CA ASP A 57 8.39 3.47 -7.15
C ASP A 57 6.98 3.28 -6.62
N VAL A 58 6.08 2.69 -7.43
CA VAL A 58 4.78 2.19 -6.98
C VAL A 58 4.95 1.18 -5.87
N ARG A 59 5.80 0.16 -6.06
CA ARG A 59 6.10 -0.84 -5.03
C ARG A 59 6.63 -0.19 -3.74
N ARG A 60 7.57 0.74 -3.86
CA ARG A 60 8.13 1.48 -2.72
C ARG A 60 7.04 2.27 -1.98
N LYS A 61 6.12 2.91 -2.71
CA LYS A 61 5.03 3.69 -2.14
C LYS A 61 4.00 2.82 -1.42
N ILE A 62 3.64 1.66 -1.99
CA ILE A 62 2.79 0.65 -1.33
C ILE A 62 3.43 0.20 -0.02
N ASN A 63 4.72 -0.16 -0.05
CA ASN A 63 5.43 -0.57 1.16
C ASN A 63 5.46 0.54 2.21
N ALA A 64 5.73 1.79 1.81
CA ALA A 64 5.70 2.92 2.71
C ALA A 64 4.33 3.13 3.37
N LEU A 65 3.24 3.07 2.59
CA LEU A 65 1.87 3.20 3.12
C LEU A 65 1.55 2.12 4.15
N ARG A 66 1.89 0.86 3.83
CA ARG A 66 1.71 -0.26 4.74
C ARG A 66 2.51 -0.05 6.02
N SER A 67 3.80 0.26 5.92
CA SER A 67 4.65 0.53 7.07
C SER A 67 4.12 1.67 7.95
N THR A 68 3.70 2.79 7.36
CA THR A 68 3.10 3.91 8.10
C THR A 68 1.83 3.48 8.82
N TYR A 69 0.92 2.77 8.13
CA TYR A 69 -0.30 2.26 8.75
C TYR A 69 0.00 1.37 9.96
N TYR A 70 0.94 0.43 9.84
CA TYR A 70 1.29 -0.46 10.96
C TYR A 70 1.97 0.26 12.11
N LEU A 71 2.80 1.28 11.84
CA LEU A 71 3.37 2.11 12.89
C LEU A 71 2.30 2.86 13.67
N GLU A 72 1.30 3.43 12.99
CA GLU A 72 0.17 4.09 13.64
C GLU A 72 -0.72 3.09 14.40
N LEU A 73 -0.98 1.91 13.82
CA LEU A 73 -1.72 0.85 14.49
C LEU A 73 -1.02 0.41 15.77
N ALA A 74 0.30 0.18 15.72
CA ALA A 74 1.10 -0.19 16.89
C ALA A 74 1.12 0.91 17.97
N LYS A 75 1.07 2.20 17.60
CA LYS A 75 0.92 3.29 18.57
C LYS A 75 -0.45 3.25 19.24
N ILE A 76 -1.50 3.02 18.47
CA ILE A 76 -2.87 2.90 18.99
C ILE A 76 -2.97 1.68 19.92
N GLU A 77 -2.45 0.53 19.50
CA GLU A 77 -2.38 -0.69 20.32
C GLU A 77 -1.57 -0.45 21.59
N LYS A 78 -0.38 0.15 21.52
CA LYS A 78 0.41 0.52 22.72
C LYS A 78 -0.31 1.49 23.64
N SER A 79 -1.10 2.42 23.09
CA SER A 79 -1.92 3.33 23.90
C SER A 79 -3.10 2.62 24.59
N LYS A 80 -3.52 1.47 24.05
CA LYS A 80 -4.63 0.64 24.56
C LYS A 80 -4.16 -0.55 25.41
N ALA A 81 -2.94 -1.04 25.15
CA ALA A 81 -2.37 -2.25 25.71
C ALA A 81 -1.04 -1.90 26.39
N SER A 82 -1.12 -1.74 27.70
CA SER A 82 -0.01 -2.05 28.59
C SER A 82 0.26 -3.56 28.52
N GLY A 83 0.94 -4.05 27.46
CA GLY A 83 1.45 -5.42 27.41
C GLY A 83 1.28 -6.16 26.08
N GLU A 84 2.42 -6.69 25.63
CA GLU A 84 2.61 -7.87 24.77
C GLU A 84 2.50 -7.73 23.23
N GLY A 85 3.57 -8.16 22.56
CA GLY A 85 3.81 -8.00 21.13
C GLY A 85 3.24 -9.14 20.28
N THR A 86 3.09 -8.89 18.97
CA THR A 86 2.77 -9.94 17.99
C THR A 86 3.18 -9.51 16.57
N ASP A 87 4.23 -10.15 16.05
CA ASP A 87 4.86 -9.89 14.74
C ASP A 87 4.17 -10.60 13.54
N SER A 88 3.01 -11.24 13.74
CA SER A 88 2.39 -12.13 12.73
C SER A 88 1.14 -11.58 12.01
N VAL A 89 0.74 -10.31 12.21
CA VAL A 89 -0.50 -9.73 11.63
C VAL A 89 -0.25 -8.78 10.44
N CYS A 90 1.00 -8.75 9.93
CA CYS A 90 1.57 -7.73 9.04
C CYS A 90 0.94 -7.54 7.63
N ILE A 91 -0.16 -8.22 7.30
CA ILE A 91 -0.89 -8.03 6.03
C ILE A 91 -2.40 -7.85 6.24
N GLN A 92 -2.99 -8.55 7.23
CA GLN A 92 -4.44 -8.62 7.42
C GLN A 92 -5.07 -7.28 7.80
N ALA A 93 -4.45 -6.51 8.70
CA ALA A 93 -5.06 -5.27 9.20
C ALA A 93 -5.18 -4.17 8.12
N PHE A 94 -4.21 -4.08 7.20
CA PHE A 94 -4.27 -3.11 6.11
C PHE A 94 -5.32 -3.48 5.06
N ILE A 95 -5.51 -4.77 4.79
CA ILE A 95 -6.57 -5.27 3.90
C ILE A 95 -7.96 -4.85 4.42
N ALA A 96 -8.18 -4.89 5.73
CA ALA A 96 -9.44 -4.49 6.34
C ALA A 96 -9.76 -2.99 6.19
N VAL A 97 -8.74 -2.14 5.95
CA VAL A 97 -8.92 -0.69 5.72
C VAL A 97 -9.14 -0.36 4.24
N VAL A 98 -8.60 -1.18 3.34
CA VAL A 98 -8.73 -0.97 1.89
C VAL A 98 -10.03 -1.58 1.36
N ARG A 99 -10.58 -2.60 2.04
CA ARG A 99 -11.89 -3.20 1.76
C ARG A 99 -13.02 -2.22 2.12
#